data_AF-A0A950BEJ3-F1
#
_entry.id   AF-A0A950BEJ3-F1
#
_cell.length_a   1.000
_cell.length_b   1.000
_cell.length_c   1.000
_cell.angle_alpha   90.00
_cell.angle_beta   90.00
_cell.angle_gamma   90.00
#
_symmetry.space_group_name_H-M   'P 1'
#
loop_
_entity.id
_entity.type
_entity.pdbx_description
1 polymer ?
#
loop_
_entity_poly.entity_id
_entity_poly.type
_entity_poly.pdbx_seq_one_letter_code
_entity_poly.pdbx_strand_id
1 'polypeptide(L)'
;MRFAQITDVHLFDAGYKCSGSFVEREYQENLNALRWSIGEINRHWNSGEKINFVVFTGDLGIVNLSGGPTGRAAPDPTLKCSQTSDPPGSYGPIAQMDFTTAETLLANIFGNLPRGIPVYFLPGNNDLTDEDPGTISRYDRFVAELRTLTHGRVVDLNNQSSTEQGYTLVGLNSAGFKPQTYTDSAFPGTTVNEAALVRTSTVPASADGKMFYCEELSDNDTGSRAAQKAKVIQTFASAVSGPGPYLVFTHEPDLQDPYRNLDKTPATGGSCVYRSTWLLTTSARTQWLASGLKNPKVLAIFAGHFHAADLSKYGGPQTDGAVAAIDKAANGGSAAGVAFGPQFVAPPLAIKLQWPVSPNTARGMMFVSLDNAHVTAQVDPYWSSLAPDCCGASSGVF
;
A
#
# COMPACT_ATOMS: atom_id res chain seq x y z
N MET A 1 -1.34 -23.41 -7.53
CA MET A 1 -1.16 -22.11 -8.22
C MET A 1 -0.04 -21.35 -7.52
N ARG A 2 0.80 -20.60 -8.23
CA ARG A 2 1.85 -19.76 -7.61
C ARG A 2 1.93 -18.41 -8.31
N PHE A 3 2.12 -17.33 -7.57
CA PHE A 3 2.23 -15.98 -8.14
C PHE A 3 3.26 -15.14 -7.39
N ALA A 4 3.68 -14.03 -8.00
CA ALA A 4 4.53 -13.03 -7.36
C ALA A 4 3.71 -11.75 -7.09
N GLN A 5 3.88 -11.15 -5.92
CA GLN A 5 3.32 -9.86 -5.55
C GLN A 5 4.45 -8.84 -5.34
N ILE A 6 4.29 -7.68 -5.98
CA ILE A 6 5.18 -6.52 -5.87
C ILE A 6 4.33 -5.32 -5.44
N THR A 7 4.84 -4.47 -4.56
CA THR A 7 4.11 -3.31 -4.03
C THR A 7 5.06 -2.14 -3.76
N ASP A 8 4.52 -0.92 -3.68
CA ASP A 8 5.22 0.27 -3.21
C ASP A 8 6.56 0.48 -3.95
N VAL A 9 6.48 0.51 -5.28
CA VAL A 9 7.68 0.64 -6.14
C VAL A 9 8.23 2.07 -6.08
N HIS A 10 7.35 3.06 -5.90
CA HIS A 10 7.67 4.50 -5.87
C HIS A 10 8.68 4.91 -6.93
N LEU A 11 8.48 4.43 -8.15
CA LEU A 11 9.41 4.67 -9.24
C LEU A 11 9.31 6.13 -9.68
N PHE A 12 8.09 6.64 -9.87
CA PHE A 12 7.88 7.94 -10.49
C PHE A 12 7.86 9.09 -9.47
N ASP A 13 7.59 8.80 -8.20
CA ASP A 13 7.69 9.77 -7.09
C ASP A 13 8.92 9.55 -6.21
N ALA A 14 9.93 8.84 -6.71
CA ALA A 14 11.21 8.62 -6.04
C ALA A 14 11.85 9.95 -5.62
N GLY A 15 12.42 10.00 -4.41
CA GLY A 15 13.03 11.20 -3.85
C GLY A 15 12.00 12.13 -3.20
N TYR A 16 10.74 11.70 -3.07
CA TYR A 16 9.77 12.43 -2.27
C TYR A 16 10.30 12.63 -0.85
N LYS A 17 10.57 13.90 -0.48
CA LYS A 17 11.22 14.34 0.77
C LYS A 17 12.75 14.25 0.83
N CYS A 18 13.40 14.03 -0.31
CA CYS A 18 14.85 14.05 -0.46
C CYS A 18 15.29 15.34 -1.19
N SER A 19 16.60 15.61 -1.18
CA SER A 19 17.21 16.71 -1.96
C SER A 19 18.44 16.28 -2.74
N GLY A 20 18.81 17.11 -3.72
CA GLY A 20 20.08 17.02 -4.42
C GLY A 20 20.32 15.67 -5.10
N SER A 21 21.51 15.13 -4.93
CA SER A 21 21.92 13.87 -5.58
C SER A 21 21.17 12.63 -5.08
N PHE A 22 20.47 12.72 -3.95
CA PHE A 22 19.70 11.59 -3.42
C PHE A 22 18.45 11.28 -4.21
N VAL A 23 17.82 12.30 -4.79
CA VAL A 23 16.58 12.14 -5.54
C VAL A 23 16.79 11.17 -6.71
N GLU A 24 17.84 11.39 -7.51
CA GLU A 24 18.19 10.51 -8.62
C GLU A 24 18.70 9.13 -8.13
N ARG A 25 19.45 9.09 -7.02
CA ARG A 25 19.94 7.83 -6.46
C ARG A 25 18.79 6.94 -5.99
N GLU A 26 17.78 7.51 -5.34
CA GLU A 26 16.55 6.81 -4.93
C GLU A 26 15.82 6.22 -6.14
N TYR A 27 15.68 7.02 -7.21
CA TYR A 27 15.05 6.56 -8.44
C TYR A 27 15.78 5.37 -9.05
N GLN A 28 17.10 5.46 -9.21
CA GLN A 28 17.90 4.36 -9.75
C GLN A 28 17.81 3.11 -8.87
N GLU A 29 17.79 3.27 -7.56
CA GLU A 29 17.65 2.16 -6.62
C GLU A 29 16.26 1.50 -6.69
N ASN A 30 15.18 2.28 -6.77
CA ASN A 30 13.82 1.75 -6.96
C ASN A 30 13.69 1.04 -8.31
N LEU A 31 14.29 1.60 -9.38
CA LEU A 31 14.34 0.99 -10.71
C LEU A 31 15.13 -0.33 -10.71
N ASN A 32 16.27 -0.38 -10.00
CA ASN A 32 17.07 -1.58 -9.87
C ASN A 32 16.34 -2.67 -9.08
N ALA A 33 15.65 -2.30 -8.00
CA ALA A 33 14.82 -3.24 -7.23
C ALA A 33 13.68 -3.82 -8.08
N LEU A 34 13.05 -3.01 -8.94
CA LEU A 34 12.03 -3.49 -9.89
C LEU A 34 12.62 -4.46 -10.91
N ARG A 35 13.76 -4.12 -11.51
CA ARG A 35 14.45 -5.01 -12.45
C ARG A 35 14.89 -6.32 -11.79
N TRP A 36 15.41 -6.25 -10.57
CA TRP A 36 15.75 -7.42 -9.76
C TRP A 36 14.53 -8.31 -9.55
N SER A 37 13.37 -7.75 -9.18
CA SER A 37 12.15 -8.52 -8.96
C SER A 37 11.74 -9.30 -10.23
N ILE A 38 11.82 -8.67 -11.40
CA ILE A 38 11.60 -9.35 -12.68
C ILE A 38 12.64 -10.45 -12.94
N GLY A 39 13.91 -10.18 -12.63
CA GLY A 39 15.00 -11.15 -12.72
C GLY A 39 14.78 -12.39 -11.85
N GLU A 40 14.32 -12.20 -10.61
CA GLU A 40 14.00 -13.29 -9.68
C GLU A 40 12.79 -14.10 -10.14
N ILE A 41 11.73 -13.47 -10.63
CA ILE A 41 10.59 -14.17 -11.25
C ILE A 41 11.07 -15.05 -12.40
N ASN A 42 11.96 -14.51 -13.25
CA ASN A 42 12.55 -15.25 -14.36
C ASN A 42 13.45 -16.40 -13.87
N ARG A 43 14.19 -16.22 -12.78
CA ARG A 43 15.01 -17.27 -12.16
C ARG A 43 14.14 -18.44 -11.68
N HIS A 44 13.05 -18.15 -10.96
CA HIS A 44 12.09 -19.17 -10.54
C HIS A 44 11.48 -19.90 -11.76
N TRP A 45 11.02 -19.16 -12.77
CA TRP A 45 10.51 -19.74 -14.01
C TRP A 45 11.51 -20.67 -14.70
N ASN A 46 12.76 -20.22 -14.87
CA ASN A 46 13.81 -20.98 -15.54
C ASN A 46 14.26 -22.22 -14.75
N SER A 47 14.05 -22.23 -13.43
CA SER A 47 14.28 -23.42 -12.58
C SER A 47 13.18 -24.49 -12.71
N GLY A 48 12.13 -24.22 -13.48
CA GLY A 48 11.00 -25.12 -13.68
C GLY A 48 9.80 -24.83 -12.77
N GLU A 49 9.88 -23.82 -11.90
CA GLU A 49 8.73 -23.39 -11.12
C GLU A 49 7.70 -22.70 -12.01
N LYS A 50 6.42 -23.10 -11.88
CA LYS A 50 5.33 -22.45 -12.61
C LYS A 50 4.86 -21.21 -11.87
N ILE A 51 5.15 -20.02 -12.41
CA ILE A 51 4.55 -18.74 -11.98
C ILE A 51 3.33 -18.47 -12.86
N ASN A 52 2.15 -18.43 -12.26
CA ASN A 52 0.89 -18.25 -12.97
C ASN A 52 0.65 -16.79 -13.37
N PHE A 53 0.98 -15.83 -12.50
CA PHE A 53 0.81 -14.41 -12.75
C PHE A 53 1.70 -13.57 -11.83
N VAL A 54 1.80 -12.28 -12.13
CA VAL A 54 2.38 -11.25 -11.25
C VAL A 54 1.28 -10.26 -10.90
N VAL A 55 1.29 -9.74 -9.67
CA VAL A 55 0.36 -8.68 -9.25
C VAL A 55 1.14 -7.51 -8.64
N PHE A 56 0.82 -6.30 -9.08
CA PHE A 56 1.29 -5.04 -8.54
C PHE A 56 0.19 -4.42 -7.68
N THR A 57 0.41 -4.31 -6.37
CA THR A 57 -0.56 -3.74 -5.43
C THR A 57 -0.26 -2.28 -5.13
N GLY A 58 -0.23 -1.42 -6.15
CA GLY A 58 -0.19 0.04 -5.99
C GLY A 58 1.18 0.69 -5.77
N ASP A 59 1.13 2.02 -5.70
CA ASP A 59 2.22 2.94 -5.38
C ASP A 59 3.40 2.86 -6.35
N LEU A 60 3.09 3.00 -7.65
CA LEU A 60 4.11 3.30 -8.66
C LEU A 60 4.59 4.75 -8.57
N GLY A 61 3.75 5.65 -8.02
CA GLY A 61 4.04 7.07 -7.91
C GLY A 61 3.47 7.90 -9.07
N ILE A 62 2.39 7.44 -9.72
CA ILE A 62 1.80 8.09 -10.91
C ILE A 62 1.42 9.56 -10.67
N VAL A 63 1.22 9.97 -9.41
CA VAL A 63 0.97 11.36 -9.02
C VAL A 63 2.04 12.33 -9.53
N ASN A 64 3.30 11.88 -9.69
CA ASN A 64 4.40 12.72 -10.16
C ASN A 64 4.60 12.67 -11.69
N LEU A 65 3.72 12.00 -12.45
CA LEU A 65 3.73 12.08 -13.91
C LEU A 65 3.15 13.41 -14.41
N SER A 66 3.56 13.82 -15.62
CA SER A 66 3.20 15.11 -16.20
C SER A 66 1.68 15.40 -16.19
N GLY A 67 1.32 16.65 -15.96
CA GLY A 67 -0.07 17.06 -15.74
C GLY A 67 -0.65 16.65 -14.38
N GLY A 68 0.17 16.09 -13.48
CA GLY A 68 -0.12 15.99 -12.05
C GLY A 68 0.08 17.34 -11.35
N PRO A 69 -0.31 17.47 -10.07
CA PRO A 69 -0.08 18.71 -9.32
C PRO A 69 1.42 19.03 -9.26
N THR A 70 1.78 20.23 -9.73
CA THR A 70 3.17 20.73 -9.75
C THR A 70 3.57 21.49 -8.46
N GLY A 71 2.68 21.52 -7.47
CA GLY A 71 2.78 22.40 -6.30
C GLY A 71 2.93 21.71 -4.95
N ARG A 72 3.49 20.49 -4.88
CA ARG A 72 3.77 19.88 -3.58
C ARG A 72 4.69 20.80 -2.78
N ALA A 73 4.28 21.11 -1.55
CA ALA A 73 5.09 21.94 -0.66
C ALA A 73 6.52 21.38 -0.60
N ALA A 74 7.50 22.28 -0.62
CA ALA A 74 8.88 21.89 -0.41
C ALA A 74 8.96 21.06 0.89
N PRO A 75 9.59 19.87 0.87
CA PRO A 75 9.70 19.05 2.05
C PRO A 75 10.37 19.82 3.18
N ASP A 76 9.97 19.49 4.40
CA ASP A 76 10.56 20.06 5.61
C ASP A 76 12.10 19.90 5.57
N PRO A 77 12.88 21.00 5.64
CA PRO A 77 14.34 20.95 5.55
C PRO A 77 14.99 20.18 6.71
N THR A 78 14.24 19.79 7.74
CA THR A 78 14.70 18.91 8.82
C THR A 78 14.65 17.42 8.46
N LEU A 79 14.17 17.05 7.28
CA LEU A 79 14.05 15.66 6.85
C LEU A 79 15.42 15.05 6.51
N LYS A 80 15.63 13.82 6.99
CA LYS A 80 16.93 13.11 7.11
C LYS A 80 17.61 12.71 5.79
N CYS A 81 17.09 13.11 4.63
CA CYS A 81 17.59 12.72 3.32
C CYS A 81 18.11 13.93 2.52
N SER A 82 18.74 14.89 3.21
CA SER A 82 19.45 16.01 2.60
C SER A 82 20.93 15.96 2.95
N GLN A 83 21.82 16.13 1.97
CA GLN A 83 23.19 16.49 2.28
C GLN A 83 23.19 17.95 2.74
N THR A 84 23.96 18.27 3.80
CA THR A 84 24.06 19.65 4.31
C THR A 84 24.61 20.64 3.27
N SER A 85 25.22 20.13 2.20
CA SER A 85 25.73 20.89 1.05
C SER A 85 24.72 21.07 -0.09
N ASP A 86 23.54 20.48 -0.03
CA ASP A 86 22.56 20.59 -1.12
C ASP A 86 22.02 22.03 -1.20
N PRO A 87 21.96 22.63 -2.39
CA PRO A 87 21.43 23.97 -2.54
C PRO A 87 19.94 24.01 -2.19
N PRO A 88 19.46 25.07 -1.52
CA PRO A 88 18.03 25.28 -1.28
C PRO A 88 17.24 25.23 -2.60
N GLY A 89 16.15 24.46 -2.63
CA GLY A 89 15.30 24.30 -3.82
C GLY A 89 15.60 23.08 -4.68
N SER A 90 16.61 22.27 -4.34
CA SER A 90 16.87 20.96 -4.96
C SER A 90 15.97 19.83 -4.44
N TYR A 91 14.83 20.20 -3.85
CA TYR A 91 13.95 19.29 -3.15
C TYR A 91 12.88 18.71 -4.05
N GLY A 92 12.44 17.51 -3.70
CA GLY A 92 11.23 16.93 -4.24
C GLY A 92 11.51 15.62 -4.95
N PRO A 93 10.46 14.99 -5.48
CA PRO A 93 10.66 13.79 -6.27
C PRO A 93 11.50 14.11 -7.51
N ILE A 94 11.90 13.07 -8.24
CA ILE A 94 12.50 13.23 -9.57
C ILE A 94 11.69 14.18 -10.45
N ALA A 95 12.37 14.77 -11.44
CA ALA A 95 11.70 15.57 -12.46
C ALA A 95 10.52 14.78 -13.05
N GLN A 96 9.38 15.46 -13.24
CA GLN A 96 8.18 14.81 -13.74
C GLN A 96 8.48 14.12 -15.08
N MET A 97 8.10 12.85 -15.15
CA MET A 97 8.16 12.07 -16.38
C MET A 97 6.82 12.18 -17.10
N ASP A 98 6.82 12.26 -18.43
CA ASP A 98 5.57 12.16 -19.18
C ASP A 98 5.01 10.73 -19.16
N PHE A 99 3.70 10.60 -19.34
CA PHE A 99 3.01 9.31 -19.32
C PHE A 99 3.61 8.33 -20.33
N THR A 100 3.85 8.75 -21.58
CA THR A 100 4.35 7.88 -22.65
C THR A 100 5.73 7.31 -22.32
N THR A 101 6.63 8.13 -21.77
CA THR A 101 7.94 7.68 -21.32
C THR A 101 7.81 6.67 -20.16
N ALA A 102 6.96 6.95 -19.18
CA ALA A 102 6.73 6.07 -18.03
C ALA A 102 6.10 4.72 -18.42
N GLU A 103 5.09 4.74 -19.28
CA GLU A 103 4.40 3.56 -19.81
C GLU A 103 5.35 2.69 -20.65
N THR A 104 6.16 3.32 -21.52
CA THR A 104 7.17 2.62 -22.33
C THR A 104 8.25 1.98 -21.45
N LEU A 105 8.70 2.67 -20.40
CA LEU A 105 9.68 2.13 -19.45
C LEU A 105 9.14 0.84 -18.80
N LEU A 106 7.91 0.88 -18.25
CA LEU A 106 7.33 -0.30 -17.61
C LEU A 106 6.99 -1.41 -18.62
N ALA A 107 6.49 -1.07 -19.81
CA ALA A 107 6.22 -2.05 -20.86
C ALA A 107 7.50 -2.81 -21.24
N ASN A 108 8.63 -2.12 -21.37
CA ASN A 108 9.93 -2.73 -21.63
C ASN A 108 10.38 -3.63 -20.48
N ILE A 109 10.20 -3.22 -19.23
CA ILE A 109 10.53 -4.03 -18.05
C ILE A 109 9.69 -5.31 -18.04
N PHE A 110 8.36 -5.21 -18.21
CA PHE A 110 7.45 -6.36 -18.23
C PHE A 110 7.60 -7.23 -19.48
N GLY A 111 8.13 -6.68 -20.58
CA GLY A 111 8.53 -7.43 -21.76
C GLY A 111 9.55 -8.53 -21.47
N ASN A 112 10.31 -8.42 -20.37
CA ASN A 112 11.28 -9.42 -19.94
C ASN A 112 10.66 -10.60 -19.16
N LEU A 113 9.39 -10.53 -18.75
CA LEU A 113 8.71 -11.68 -18.14
C LEU A 113 8.37 -12.74 -19.19
N PRO A 114 8.41 -14.05 -18.85
CA PRO A 114 8.03 -15.15 -19.72
C PRO A 114 6.70 -14.88 -20.44
N ARG A 115 6.66 -15.26 -21.72
CA ARG A 115 5.44 -15.14 -22.53
C ARG A 115 4.33 -15.98 -21.89
N GLY A 116 3.18 -15.34 -21.67
CA GLY A 116 2.01 -16.00 -21.06
C GLY A 116 1.83 -15.74 -19.57
N ILE A 117 2.75 -15.04 -18.90
CA ILE A 117 2.51 -14.55 -17.53
C ILE A 117 1.75 -13.19 -17.63
N PRO A 118 0.46 -13.12 -17.22
CA PRO A 118 -0.26 -11.87 -17.10
C PRO A 118 0.24 -11.06 -15.90
N VAL A 119 0.06 -9.74 -15.97
CA VAL A 119 0.43 -8.81 -14.91
C VAL A 119 -0.80 -8.05 -14.46
N TYR A 120 -1.23 -8.29 -13.24
CA TYR A 120 -2.37 -7.65 -12.61
C TYR A 120 -1.95 -6.37 -11.89
N PHE A 121 -2.77 -5.34 -11.95
CA PHE A 121 -2.49 -4.05 -11.31
C PHE A 121 -3.63 -3.62 -10.40
N LEU A 122 -3.26 -2.95 -9.30
CA LEU A 122 -4.14 -2.12 -8.49
C LEU A 122 -3.51 -0.74 -8.26
N PRO A 123 -4.32 0.30 -8.03
CA PRO A 123 -3.83 1.61 -7.64
C PRO A 123 -3.40 1.61 -6.17
N GLY A 124 -2.38 2.42 -5.86
CA GLY A 124 -2.08 2.84 -4.49
C GLY A 124 -2.38 4.32 -4.27
N ASN A 125 -2.25 4.79 -3.03
CA ASN A 125 -2.60 6.18 -2.68
C ASN A 125 -1.69 7.20 -3.38
N ASN A 126 -0.45 6.81 -3.70
CA ASN A 126 0.51 7.62 -4.44
C ASN A 126 0.33 7.56 -5.97
N ASP A 127 -0.65 6.79 -6.45
CA ASP A 127 -1.08 6.82 -7.85
C ASP A 127 -2.23 7.81 -8.09
N LEU A 128 -2.82 8.32 -7.01
CA LEU A 128 -3.84 9.36 -7.00
C LEU A 128 -3.21 10.75 -6.77
N THR A 129 -3.87 11.78 -7.27
CA THR A 129 -3.55 13.17 -6.92
C THR A 129 -4.05 13.45 -5.52
N ASP A 130 -3.14 13.85 -4.63
CA ASP A 130 -3.41 14.16 -3.22
C ASP A 130 -4.24 13.08 -2.50
N GLU A 131 -4.00 11.81 -2.88
CA GLU A 131 -4.71 10.63 -2.37
C GLU A 131 -6.24 10.71 -2.56
N ASP A 132 -6.73 11.57 -3.48
CA ASP A 132 -8.15 11.76 -3.77
C ASP A 132 -8.67 10.70 -4.75
N PRO A 133 -9.62 9.84 -4.35
CA PRO A 133 -10.25 8.85 -5.24
C PRO A 133 -10.90 9.45 -6.48
N GLY A 134 -11.32 10.73 -6.42
CA GLY A 134 -11.86 11.44 -7.57
C GLY A 134 -10.88 11.58 -8.74
N THR A 135 -9.59 11.30 -8.51
CA THR A 135 -8.51 11.45 -9.49
C THR A 135 -8.01 10.13 -10.08
N ILE A 136 -8.74 9.03 -9.82
CA ILE A 136 -8.42 7.67 -10.29
C ILE A 136 -8.28 7.57 -11.82
N SER A 137 -8.89 8.47 -12.58
CA SER A 137 -8.81 8.47 -14.05
C SER A 137 -7.38 8.59 -14.59
N ARG A 138 -6.44 9.14 -13.80
CA ARG A 138 -5.00 9.18 -14.15
C ARG A 138 -4.39 7.78 -14.14
N TYR A 139 -4.70 7.01 -13.11
CA TYR A 139 -4.31 5.60 -13.01
C TYR A 139 -4.97 4.78 -14.11
N ASP A 140 -6.28 4.95 -14.34
CA ASP A 140 -7.01 4.18 -15.36
C ASP A 140 -6.41 4.41 -16.76
N ARG A 141 -6.07 5.67 -17.09
CA ARG A 141 -5.36 6.01 -18.35
C ARG A 141 -4.02 5.28 -18.44
N PHE A 142 -3.20 5.37 -17.39
CA PHE A 142 -1.86 4.78 -17.36
C PHE A 142 -1.91 3.27 -17.61
N VAL A 143 -2.79 2.56 -16.89
CA VAL A 143 -2.92 1.10 -17.02
C VAL A 143 -3.53 0.71 -18.37
N ALA A 144 -4.46 1.50 -18.91
CA ALA A 144 -5.01 1.26 -20.25
C ALA A 144 -3.93 1.34 -21.35
N GLU A 145 -3.06 2.34 -21.30
CA GLU A 145 -1.97 2.47 -22.27
C GLU A 145 -0.91 1.38 -22.09
N LEU A 146 -0.55 1.08 -20.84
CA LEU A 146 0.37 -0.02 -20.53
C LEU A 146 -0.18 -1.38 -21.01
N ARG A 147 -1.50 -1.60 -20.94
CA ARG A 147 -2.16 -2.77 -21.52
C ARG A 147 -2.01 -2.82 -23.04
N THR A 148 -2.12 -1.69 -23.74
CA THR A 148 -1.88 -1.61 -25.18
C THR A 148 -0.44 -1.98 -25.53
N LEU A 149 0.53 -1.34 -24.87
CA LEU A 149 1.97 -1.56 -25.10
C LEU A 149 2.43 -2.98 -24.76
N THR A 150 1.75 -3.65 -23.84
CA THR A 150 2.05 -5.04 -23.44
C THR A 150 1.18 -6.07 -24.15
N HIS A 151 0.47 -5.68 -25.22
CA HIS A 151 -0.39 -6.56 -26.03
C HIS A 151 -1.45 -7.31 -25.20
N GLY A 152 -2.05 -6.62 -24.23
CA GLY A 152 -3.11 -7.15 -23.39
C GLY A 152 -2.64 -7.95 -22.17
N ARG A 153 -1.33 -8.09 -21.94
CA ARG A 153 -0.80 -8.82 -20.77
C ARG A 153 -1.08 -8.14 -19.44
N VAL A 154 -1.16 -6.81 -19.44
CA VAL A 154 -1.51 -6.03 -18.25
C VAL A 154 -3.01 -5.96 -18.08
N VAL A 155 -3.49 -6.26 -16.87
CA VAL A 155 -4.91 -6.32 -16.51
C VAL A 155 -5.14 -5.48 -15.25
N ASP A 156 -6.08 -4.53 -15.33
CA ASP A 156 -6.47 -3.66 -14.23
C ASP A 156 -7.47 -4.35 -13.28
N LEU A 157 -7.06 -4.74 -12.07
CA LEU A 157 -7.99 -5.35 -11.09
C LEU A 157 -8.84 -4.33 -10.33
N ASN A 158 -8.66 -3.02 -10.53
CA ASN A 158 -9.47 -1.97 -9.88
C ASN A 158 -10.97 -2.12 -10.17
N ASN A 159 -11.31 -2.45 -11.42
CA ASN A 159 -12.69 -2.44 -11.91
C ASN A 159 -13.15 -3.81 -12.44
N GLN A 160 -12.31 -4.84 -12.38
CA GLN A 160 -12.64 -6.16 -12.89
C GLN A 160 -12.04 -7.27 -12.02
N SER A 161 -12.70 -8.43 -12.03
CA SER A 161 -12.14 -9.67 -11.52
C SER A 161 -11.53 -10.49 -12.65
N SER A 162 -10.54 -11.31 -12.35
CA SER A 162 -10.01 -12.31 -13.28
C SER A 162 -10.15 -13.72 -12.70
N THR A 163 -10.09 -14.76 -13.52
CA THR A 163 -10.11 -16.15 -13.06
C THR A 163 -8.81 -16.84 -13.46
N GLU A 164 -8.09 -17.35 -12.47
CA GLU A 164 -6.83 -18.05 -12.66
C GLU A 164 -6.88 -19.42 -11.97
N GLN A 165 -6.70 -20.49 -12.74
CA GLN A 165 -6.65 -21.87 -12.21
C GLN A 165 -7.85 -22.23 -11.29
N GLY A 166 -9.05 -21.71 -11.59
CA GLY A 166 -10.26 -21.94 -10.80
C GLY A 166 -10.45 -21.00 -9.59
N TYR A 167 -9.54 -20.05 -9.37
CA TYR A 167 -9.67 -19.01 -8.35
C TYR A 167 -10.09 -17.68 -9.00
N THR A 168 -11.01 -16.96 -8.39
CA THR A 168 -11.36 -15.61 -8.81
C THR A 168 -10.49 -14.59 -8.09
N LEU A 169 -9.69 -13.85 -8.84
CA LEU A 169 -8.87 -12.74 -8.38
C LEU A 169 -9.74 -11.47 -8.34
N VAL A 170 -9.80 -10.82 -7.18
CA VAL A 170 -10.59 -9.60 -6.97
C VAL A 170 -9.68 -8.50 -6.46
N GLY A 171 -9.68 -7.35 -7.13
CA GLY A 171 -9.05 -6.15 -6.61
C GLY A 171 -9.99 -5.34 -5.72
N LEU A 172 -9.49 -4.87 -4.58
CA LEU A 172 -10.11 -3.87 -3.73
C LEU A 172 -9.30 -2.59 -3.84
N ASN A 173 -9.90 -1.54 -4.43
CA ASN A 173 -9.26 -0.24 -4.57
C ASN A 173 -9.23 0.52 -3.25
N SER A 174 -8.23 0.24 -2.43
CA SER A 174 -8.01 0.92 -1.16
C SER A 174 -7.19 2.22 -1.31
N ALA A 175 -6.88 2.69 -2.52
CA ALA A 175 -5.96 3.82 -2.72
C ALA A 175 -6.41 5.12 -2.01
N GLY A 176 -7.71 5.25 -1.73
CA GLY A 176 -8.26 6.37 -0.97
C GLY A 176 -8.53 6.11 0.50
N PHE A 177 -8.14 4.95 1.05
CA PHE A 177 -8.63 4.52 2.36
C PHE A 177 -7.87 5.14 3.52
N LYS A 178 -6.59 5.46 3.30
CA LYS A 178 -5.71 6.21 4.18
C LYS A 178 -6.40 7.40 4.88
N PRO A 179 -6.28 7.52 6.21
CA PRO A 179 -6.65 8.75 6.90
C PRO A 179 -5.75 9.88 6.42
N GLN A 180 -6.36 10.96 5.96
CA GLN A 180 -5.64 12.19 5.70
C GLN A 180 -5.46 12.94 7.01
N THR A 181 -4.22 13.01 7.51
CA THR A 181 -3.83 14.04 8.46
C THR A 181 -3.67 15.34 7.67
N TYR A 182 -4.74 16.11 7.50
CA TYR A 182 -4.69 17.35 6.73
C TYR A 182 -4.78 18.58 7.63
N THR A 183 -3.60 19.13 7.92
CA THR A 183 -3.38 20.56 7.71
C THR A 183 -2.31 20.70 6.63
N ASP A 184 -2.65 20.34 5.39
CA ASP A 184 -1.91 20.88 4.25
C ASP A 184 -2.46 22.29 4.01
N SER A 185 -1.59 23.28 4.15
CA SER A 185 -1.90 24.70 3.93
C SER A 185 -2.33 25.03 2.50
N ALA A 186 -2.24 24.08 1.56
CA ALA A 186 -2.65 24.26 0.16
C ALA A 186 -4.18 24.28 -0.06
N PHE A 187 -4.98 23.79 0.88
CA PHE A 187 -6.46 23.86 0.82
C PHE A 187 -7.04 24.50 2.10
N PRO A 188 -6.93 25.83 2.27
CA PRO A 188 -7.63 26.53 3.35
C PRO A 188 -9.15 26.42 3.13
N GLY A 189 -9.81 25.51 3.85
CA GLY A 189 -11.28 25.41 3.88
C GLY A 189 -11.86 23.99 3.83
N THR A 190 -11.08 22.97 3.49
CA THR A 190 -11.52 21.56 3.55
C THR A 190 -10.88 20.85 4.73
N THR A 191 -11.15 21.34 5.93
CA THR A 191 -10.85 20.56 7.14
C THR A 191 -11.80 19.36 7.10
N VAL A 192 -11.25 18.15 6.92
CA VAL A 192 -11.97 16.97 7.42
C VAL A 192 -12.12 17.24 8.91
N ASN A 193 -13.35 17.53 9.34
CA ASN A 193 -13.59 17.85 10.72
C ASN A 193 -13.33 16.59 11.53
N GLU A 194 -12.17 16.48 12.16
CA GLU A 194 -11.88 15.38 13.10
C GLU A 194 -12.92 15.32 14.23
N ALA A 195 -13.77 16.34 14.43
CA ALA A 195 -14.93 16.25 15.31
C ALA A 195 -16.02 15.28 14.81
N ALA A 196 -15.97 14.81 13.56
CA ALA A 196 -16.83 13.75 13.01
C ALA A 196 -16.25 12.34 13.23
N LEU A 197 -15.01 12.22 13.74
CA LEU A 197 -14.53 10.95 14.28
C LEU A 197 -15.40 10.61 15.47
N VAL A 198 -16.19 9.54 15.35
CA VAL A 198 -17.02 9.12 16.46
C VAL A 198 -16.07 8.59 17.53
N ARG A 199 -16.01 9.26 18.68
CA ARG A 199 -15.44 8.69 19.90
C ARG A 199 -16.39 7.59 20.38
N THR A 200 -16.26 6.39 19.83
CA THR A 200 -17.20 5.29 20.13
C THR A 200 -16.91 4.50 21.40
N SER A 201 -15.81 4.74 22.11
CA SER A 201 -15.71 4.20 23.48
C SER A 201 -14.96 5.10 24.45
N THR A 202 -15.67 5.52 25.51
CA THR A 202 -15.05 5.71 26.82
C THR A 202 -14.79 4.31 27.36
N VAL A 203 -13.65 3.71 27.03
CA VAL A 203 -13.15 2.61 27.86
C VAL A 203 -13.03 3.19 29.28
N PRO A 204 -13.67 2.59 30.31
CA PRO A 204 -13.58 3.11 31.67
C PRO A 204 -12.11 3.22 32.04
N ALA A 205 -11.73 4.40 32.54
CA ALA A 205 -10.36 4.76 32.82
C ALA A 205 -9.69 3.68 33.67
N SER A 206 -8.76 2.92 33.09
CA SER A 206 -7.68 2.34 33.89
C SER A 206 -6.81 3.51 34.36
N ALA A 207 -6.24 3.39 35.55
CA ALA A 207 -5.52 4.46 36.24
C ALA A 207 -4.24 4.96 35.53
N ASP A 208 -3.85 4.36 34.40
CA ASP A 208 -2.50 4.47 33.81
C ASP A 208 -2.39 5.35 32.55
N GLY A 209 -3.40 6.17 32.24
CA GLY A 209 -3.33 7.10 31.12
C GLY A 209 -3.96 6.56 29.83
N LYS A 210 -4.76 7.40 29.18
CA LYS A 210 -5.78 7.01 28.21
C LYS A 210 -5.20 6.80 26.81
N MET A 211 -5.31 5.59 26.28
CA MET A 211 -5.28 5.36 24.83
C MET A 211 -6.70 5.43 24.29
N PHE A 212 -6.96 6.35 23.36
CA PHE A 212 -8.18 6.38 22.58
C PHE A 212 -7.89 5.77 21.22
N TYR A 213 -8.90 5.15 20.61
CA TYR A 213 -8.80 4.73 19.23
C TYR A 213 -9.69 5.66 18.40
N CYS A 214 -9.17 6.23 17.32
CA CYS A 214 -9.99 6.91 16.32
C CYS A 214 -10.64 5.80 15.51
N GLU A 215 -11.83 5.41 15.93
CA GLU A 215 -12.37 4.11 15.56
C GLU A 215 -12.93 4.16 14.14
N GLU A 216 -13.85 5.09 13.82
CA GLU A 216 -14.58 5.06 12.56
C GLU A 216 -15.10 6.47 12.19
N LEU A 217 -15.32 6.69 10.90
CA LEU A 217 -16.12 7.84 10.44
C LEU A 217 -17.57 7.61 10.87
N SER A 218 -18.28 8.67 11.27
CA SER A 218 -19.71 8.56 11.50
C SER A 218 -20.41 8.09 10.22
N ASP A 219 -21.39 7.19 10.33
CA ASP A 219 -22.29 6.89 9.20
C ASP A 219 -23.06 8.13 8.72
N ASN A 220 -23.15 9.18 9.55
CA ASN A 220 -23.73 10.47 9.19
C ASN A 220 -22.74 11.40 8.46
N ASP A 221 -21.46 11.02 8.36
CA ASP A 221 -20.52 11.74 7.50
C ASP A 221 -20.85 11.43 6.04
N THR A 222 -21.73 12.23 5.46
CA THR A 222 -22.08 12.16 4.04
C THR A 222 -21.03 12.88 3.17
N GLY A 223 -19.86 13.22 3.72
CA GLY A 223 -18.74 13.73 2.94
C GLY A 223 -18.48 12.80 1.76
N SER A 224 -18.13 13.38 0.61
CA SER A 224 -17.94 12.64 -0.65
C SER A 224 -17.03 11.42 -0.49
N ARG A 225 -16.04 11.50 0.41
CA ARG A 225 -15.04 10.44 0.65
C ARG A 225 -15.54 9.27 1.49
N ALA A 226 -16.27 9.51 2.57
CA ALA A 226 -16.87 8.42 3.36
C ALA A 226 -17.82 7.59 2.46
N ALA A 227 -18.63 8.30 1.66
CA ALA A 227 -19.49 7.69 0.64
C ALA A 227 -18.70 6.93 -0.45
N GLN A 228 -17.56 7.47 -0.92
CA GLN A 228 -16.68 6.77 -1.85
C GLN A 228 -16.12 5.47 -1.27
N LYS A 229 -15.62 5.50 -0.02
CA LYS A 229 -15.11 4.30 0.66
C LYS A 229 -16.19 3.24 0.85
N ALA A 230 -17.38 3.65 1.29
CA ALA A 230 -18.53 2.75 1.40
C ALA A 230 -18.90 2.14 0.04
N LYS A 231 -18.86 2.93 -1.04
CA LYS A 231 -19.10 2.43 -2.41
C LYS A 231 -18.04 1.41 -2.86
N VAL A 232 -16.76 1.61 -2.51
CA VAL A 232 -15.70 0.63 -2.78
C VAL A 232 -15.99 -0.69 -2.04
N ILE A 233 -16.33 -0.63 -0.75
CA ILE A 233 -16.67 -1.83 0.03
C ILE A 233 -17.92 -2.53 -0.54
N GLN A 234 -18.94 -1.79 -0.95
CA GLN A 234 -20.14 -2.35 -1.56
C GLN A 234 -19.84 -3.04 -2.90
N THR A 235 -18.98 -2.42 -3.72
CA THR A 235 -18.54 -2.99 -5.01
C THR A 235 -17.77 -4.28 -4.77
N PHE A 236 -16.85 -4.28 -3.82
CA PHE A 236 -16.12 -5.46 -3.38
C PHE A 236 -17.07 -6.57 -2.90
N ALA A 237 -18.01 -6.25 -2.01
CA ALA A 237 -18.99 -7.21 -1.48
C ALA A 237 -19.81 -7.86 -2.60
N SER A 238 -20.15 -7.09 -3.64
CA SER A 238 -20.83 -7.61 -4.83
C SER A 238 -19.94 -8.56 -5.62
N ALA A 239 -18.66 -8.23 -5.80
CA ALA A 239 -17.68 -9.06 -6.53
C ALA A 239 -17.45 -10.43 -5.87
N VAL A 240 -17.51 -10.52 -4.53
CA VAL A 240 -17.29 -11.76 -3.77
C VAL A 240 -18.57 -12.49 -3.35
N SER A 241 -19.72 -12.09 -3.90
CA SER A 241 -21.03 -12.70 -3.58
C SER A 241 -21.31 -14.00 -4.34
N GLY A 242 -20.68 -14.18 -5.51
CA GLY A 242 -20.87 -15.32 -6.41
C GLY A 242 -20.29 -16.65 -5.92
N PRO A 243 -20.16 -17.65 -6.82
CA PRO A 243 -19.42 -18.87 -6.51
C PRO A 243 -17.91 -18.56 -6.36
N GLY A 244 -17.31 -18.98 -5.25
CA GLY A 244 -15.87 -18.86 -4.97
C GLY A 244 -15.16 -20.21 -5.15
N PRO A 245 -13.81 -20.24 -5.13
CA PRO A 245 -12.95 -19.48 -4.20
C PRO A 245 -12.38 -18.14 -4.71
N TYR A 246 -12.17 -17.19 -3.79
CA TYR A 246 -11.64 -15.85 -4.05
C TYR A 246 -10.25 -15.62 -3.47
N LEU A 247 -9.41 -14.91 -4.22
CA LEU A 247 -8.20 -14.23 -3.74
C LEU A 247 -8.38 -12.73 -3.87
N VAL A 248 -8.19 -12.01 -2.77
CA VAL A 248 -8.41 -10.57 -2.73
C VAL A 248 -7.08 -9.86 -2.70
N PHE A 249 -6.92 -8.81 -3.50
CA PHE A 249 -5.74 -7.97 -3.55
C PHE A 249 -6.11 -6.53 -3.19
N THR A 250 -5.31 -5.89 -2.35
CA THR A 250 -5.49 -4.50 -1.93
C THR A 250 -4.12 -3.83 -1.83
N HIS A 251 -4.06 -2.51 -1.94
CA HIS A 251 -2.80 -1.79 -1.75
C HIS A 251 -2.51 -1.63 -0.25
N GLU A 252 -3.43 -1.05 0.49
CA GLU A 252 -3.32 -0.85 1.93
C GLU A 252 -4.01 -2.00 2.68
N PRO A 253 -3.40 -2.55 3.74
CA PRO A 253 -4.01 -3.58 4.55
C PRO A 253 -4.97 -2.97 5.57
N ASP A 254 -6.09 -3.64 5.88
CA ASP A 254 -6.93 -3.27 7.02
C ASP A 254 -6.30 -3.72 8.36
N LEU A 255 -5.09 -3.24 8.61
CA LEU A 255 -4.20 -3.57 9.72
C LEU A 255 -3.57 -2.29 10.24
N GLN A 256 -3.06 -2.31 11.47
CA GLN A 256 -2.28 -1.20 12.01
C GLN A 256 -0.90 -1.14 11.34
N ASP A 257 -0.57 -0.03 10.67
CA ASP A 257 0.78 0.19 10.13
C ASP A 257 1.78 0.33 11.29
N PRO A 258 2.78 -0.58 11.41
CA PRO A 258 3.75 -0.54 12.51
C PRO A 258 4.57 0.76 12.56
N TYR A 259 4.74 1.44 11.43
CA TYR A 259 5.46 2.71 11.36
C TYR A 259 4.68 3.86 12.04
N ARG A 260 3.34 3.79 12.04
CA ARG A 260 2.48 4.82 12.65
C ARG A 260 2.40 4.74 14.17
N ASN A 261 3.03 3.74 14.80
CA ASN A 261 3.17 3.67 16.25
C ASN A 261 4.23 4.63 16.82
N LEU A 262 4.92 5.38 15.96
CA LEU A 262 5.92 6.35 16.37
C LEU A 262 5.26 7.72 16.60
N ASP A 263 4.94 7.99 17.87
CA ASP A 263 4.99 9.31 18.50
C ASP A 263 4.24 10.47 17.82
N LYS A 264 2.91 10.39 17.76
CA LYS A 264 2.11 11.62 17.76
C LYS A 264 1.30 11.70 19.05
N THR A 265 1.90 12.27 20.09
CA THR A 265 1.16 12.93 21.16
C THR A 265 0.21 13.93 20.53
N PRO A 266 -1.11 13.79 20.68
CA PRO A 266 -2.03 14.74 20.08
C PRO A 266 -1.82 16.10 20.74
N ALA A 267 -1.90 17.15 19.92
CA ALA A 267 -1.60 18.52 20.34
C ALA A 267 -2.43 19.01 21.55
N THR A 268 -3.47 18.27 21.95
CA THR A 268 -4.39 18.63 23.04
C THR A 268 -4.95 17.40 23.79
N GLY A 269 -4.08 16.58 24.41
CA GLY A 269 -4.46 15.89 25.67
C GLY A 269 -5.01 14.46 25.63
N GLY A 270 -4.74 13.66 24.60
CA GLY A 270 -4.93 12.21 24.68
C GLY A 270 -4.52 11.51 23.40
N SER A 271 -3.75 10.42 23.47
CA SER A 271 -3.23 9.69 22.31
C SER A 271 -4.35 8.94 21.58
N CYS A 272 -4.64 9.36 20.35
CA CYS A 272 -5.42 8.56 19.42
C CYS A 272 -4.47 7.60 18.70
N VAL A 273 -4.67 6.30 18.89
CA VAL A 273 -3.97 5.24 18.14
C VAL A 273 -4.92 4.77 17.04
N TYR A 274 -4.51 4.91 15.78
CA TYR A 274 -5.25 4.34 14.67
C TYR A 274 -5.15 2.81 14.73
N ARG A 275 -6.30 2.13 14.70
CA ARG A 275 -6.35 0.65 14.69
C ARG A 275 -6.02 0.04 13.33
N SER A 276 -6.20 0.83 12.28
CA SER A 276 -6.05 0.39 10.91
C SER A 276 -5.53 1.53 10.05
N THR A 277 -4.84 1.20 8.96
CA THR A 277 -4.58 2.15 7.87
C THR A 277 -5.85 2.60 7.17
N TRP A 278 -6.98 1.88 7.34
CA TRP A 278 -8.26 2.22 6.75
C TRP A 278 -9.13 3.01 7.72
N LEU A 279 -9.57 4.18 7.26
CA LEU A 279 -10.59 4.96 7.96
C LEU A 279 -11.96 4.76 7.27
N LEU A 280 -12.74 3.79 7.76
CA LEU A 280 -14.09 3.44 7.26
C LEU A 280 -15.20 3.96 8.20
N THR A 281 -16.43 4.04 7.68
CA THR A 281 -17.63 4.18 8.52
C THR A 281 -18.00 2.85 9.18
N THR A 282 -18.83 2.86 10.23
CA THR A 282 -19.30 1.64 10.92
C THR A 282 -20.02 0.68 9.97
N SER A 283 -20.90 1.20 9.12
CA SER A 283 -21.60 0.40 8.10
C SER A 283 -20.63 -0.25 7.10
N ALA A 284 -19.68 0.52 6.56
CA ALA A 284 -18.67 0.02 5.64
C ALA A 284 -17.75 -1.00 6.31
N ARG A 285 -17.35 -0.78 7.56
CA ARG A 285 -16.56 -1.74 8.35
C ARG A 285 -17.31 -3.06 8.51
N THR A 286 -18.57 -3.00 8.92
CA THR A 286 -19.41 -4.18 9.13
C THR A 286 -19.52 -5.00 7.84
N GLN A 287 -19.73 -4.34 6.70
CA GLN A 287 -19.79 -5.00 5.41
C GLN A 287 -18.44 -5.61 5.00
N TRP A 288 -17.32 -4.91 5.21
CA TRP A 288 -15.98 -5.44 4.96
C TRP A 288 -15.70 -6.71 5.78
N LEU A 289 -16.02 -6.69 7.08
CA LEU A 289 -15.87 -7.86 7.94
C LEU A 289 -16.68 -9.04 7.41
N ALA A 290 -17.94 -8.83 7.01
CA ALA A 290 -18.81 -9.88 6.52
C ALA A 290 -18.38 -10.44 5.14
N SER A 291 -18.04 -9.57 4.19
CA SER A 291 -17.76 -9.95 2.80
C SER A 291 -16.31 -10.33 2.54
N GLY A 292 -15.37 -9.78 3.31
CA GLY A 292 -13.94 -10.05 3.20
C GLY A 292 -13.49 -11.05 4.26
N LEU A 293 -13.25 -10.55 5.48
CA LEU A 293 -12.53 -11.29 6.52
C LEU A 293 -13.28 -12.52 7.04
N LYS A 294 -14.61 -12.49 7.14
CA LYS A 294 -15.44 -13.62 7.62
C LYS A 294 -16.05 -14.44 6.50
N ASN A 295 -15.82 -14.08 5.24
CA ASN A 295 -16.39 -14.80 4.11
C ASN A 295 -15.60 -16.09 3.85
N PRO A 296 -16.19 -17.28 4.05
CA PRO A 296 -15.45 -18.55 3.90
C PRO A 296 -15.00 -18.82 2.45
N LYS A 297 -15.52 -18.07 1.48
CA LYS A 297 -15.08 -18.15 0.07
C LYS A 297 -13.81 -17.35 -0.18
N VAL A 298 -13.45 -16.40 0.69
CA VAL A 298 -12.22 -15.61 0.60
C VAL A 298 -11.10 -16.40 1.26
N LEU A 299 -10.21 -16.97 0.45
CA LEU A 299 -9.14 -17.84 0.94
C LEU A 299 -7.98 -17.05 1.53
N ALA A 300 -7.69 -15.88 0.97
CA ALA A 300 -6.64 -14.99 1.44
C ALA A 300 -6.86 -13.56 0.91
N ILE A 301 -6.38 -12.60 1.69
CA ILE A 301 -6.26 -11.19 1.30
C ILE A 301 -4.78 -10.85 1.25
N PHE A 302 -4.33 -10.29 0.13
CA PHE A 302 -2.95 -9.92 -0.14
C PHE A 302 -2.84 -8.40 -0.23
N ALA A 303 -2.06 -7.81 0.66
CA ALA A 303 -1.90 -6.37 0.81
C ALA A 303 -0.43 -5.94 0.66
N GLY A 304 -0.19 -4.65 0.49
CA GLY A 304 1.13 -4.02 0.53
C GLY A 304 1.25 -2.98 1.65
N HIS A 305 2.00 -1.90 1.40
CA HIS A 305 1.95 -0.62 2.12
C HIS A 305 2.22 -0.61 3.64
N PHE A 306 3.03 -1.54 4.17
CA PHE A 306 3.67 -1.31 5.47
C PHE A 306 5.00 -0.58 5.31
N HIS A 307 5.27 0.35 6.22
CA HIS A 307 6.54 1.09 6.28
C HIS A 307 7.47 0.55 7.37
N ALA A 308 7.27 -0.70 7.78
CA ALA A 308 8.08 -1.33 8.82
C ALA A 308 9.41 -1.80 8.25
N ALA A 309 10.51 -1.47 8.92
CA ALA A 309 11.85 -1.99 8.60
C ALA A 309 12.05 -3.46 9.01
N ASP A 310 11.17 -4.00 9.85
CA ASP A 310 11.24 -5.36 10.37
C ASP A 310 10.66 -6.35 9.36
N LEU A 311 11.52 -7.18 8.75
CA LEU A 311 11.12 -8.15 7.74
C LEU A 311 10.15 -9.22 8.30
N SER A 312 10.15 -9.47 9.62
CA SER A 312 9.26 -10.45 10.24
C SER A 312 7.78 -10.04 10.19
N LYS A 313 7.47 -8.79 9.82
CA LYS A 313 6.11 -8.29 9.62
C LYS A 313 5.50 -8.72 8.29
N TYR A 314 6.28 -9.30 7.37
CA TYR A 314 5.85 -9.62 6.02
C TYR A 314 5.79 -11.13 5.77
N GLY A 315 5.06 -11.55 4.72
CA GLY A 315 5.03 -12.95 4.26
C GLY A 315 4.20 -13.92 5.09
N GLY A 316 4.08 -13.70 6.40
CA GLY A 316 3.22 -14.52 7.26
C GLY A 316 1.75 -14.10 7.21
N PRO A 317 0.81 -15.03 7.50
CA PRO A 317 -0.55 -14.62 7.81
C PRO A 317 -0.50 -13.73 9.06
N GLN A 318 -0.97 -12.49 8.90
CA GLN A 318 -1.07 -11.54 10.00
C GLN A 318 -2.19 -12.05 10.91
N THR A 319 -1.78 -12.67 12.02
CA THR A 319 -2.71 -13.13 13.07
C THR A 319 -2.84 -12.02 14.08
N ASP A 320 -3.95 -11.30 13.99
CA ASP A 320 -3.95 -9.91 14.40
C ASP A 320 -4.84 -9.71 15.61
N GLY A 321 -4.21 -9.54 16.77
CA GLY A 321 -4.89 -8.93 17.91
C GLY A 321 -5.60 -7.63 17.51
N ALA A 322 -5.13 -6.91 16.48
CA ALA A 322 -5.81 -5.76 15.93
C ALA A 322 -7.05 -6.10 15.05
N VAL A 323 -7.02 -7.05 14.10
CA VAL A 323 -8.26 -7.54 13.42
C VAL A 323 -9.28 -8.06 14.43
N ALA A 324 -8.84 -8.84 15.41
CA ALA A 324 -9.73 -9.31 16.48
C ALA A 324 -10.28 -8.15 17.33
N ALA A 325 -9.48 -7.10 17.58
CA ALA A 325 -9.95 -5.90 18.27
C ALA A 325 -10.91 -5.06 17.42
N ILE A 326 -10.70 -4.99 16.10
CA ILE A 326 -11.61 -4.36 15.13
C ILE A 326 -12.94 -5.09 15.16
N ASP A 327 -12.93 -6.42 15.05
CA ASP A 327 -14.14 -7.23 15.08
C ASP A 327 -14.86 -7.15 16.44
N LYS A 328 -14.11 -7.24 17.54
CA LYS A 328 -14.64 -7.07 18.89
C LYS A 328 -15.32 -5.71 19.06
N ALA A 329 -14.72 -4.64 18.54
CA ALA A 329 -15.28 -3.30 18.63
C ALA A 329 -16.54 -3.14 17.78
N ALA A 330 -16.52 -3.61 16.53
CA ALA A 330 -17.68 -3.59 15.64
C ALA A 330 -18.87 -4.39 16.21
N ASN A 331 -18.63 -5.43 17.01
CA ASN A 331 -19.66 -6.27 17.62
C ASN A 331 -19.90 -6.00 19.12
N GLY A 332 -19.65 -4.77 19.58
CA GLY A 332 -20.03 -4.35 20.94
C GLY A 332 -19.31 -5.09 22.07
N GLY A 333 -18.07 -5.53 21.85
CA GLY A 333 -17.21 -6.12 22.88
C GLY A 333 -17.17 -7.64 22.92
N SER A 334 -17.99 -8.34 22.12
CA SER A 334 -17.95 -9.81 22.02
C SER A 334 -17.14 -10.23 20.80
N ALA A 335 -15.96 -10.82 21.01
CA ALA A 335 -15.25 -11.49 19.94
C ALA A 335 -16.06 -12.76 19.61
N ALA A 336 -16.78 -12.76 18.50
CA ALA A 336 -17.26 -14.00 17.93
C ALA A 336 -16.00 -14.78 17.55
N GLY A 337 -15.82 -16.02 18.03
CA GLY A 337 -14.65 -16.86 17.75
C GLY A 337 -14.57 -17.30 16.28
N VAL A 338 -14.69 -16.35 15.35
CA VAL A 338 -14.75 -16.55 13.91
C VAL A 338 -13.33 -16.62 13.39
N ALA A 339 -13.04 -17.67 12.64
CA ALA A 339 -11.80 -17.74 11.87
C ALA A 339 -11.83 -16.66 10.78
N PHE A 340 -10.89 -15.72 10.83
CA PHE A 340 -10.70 -14.75 9.76
C PHE A 340 -9.89 -15.38 8.62
N GLY A 341 -10.20 -14.99 7.38
CA GLY A 341 -9.33 -15.27 6.24
C GLY A 341 -7.93 -14.70 6.50
N PRO A 342 -6.85 -15.44 6.19
CA PRO A 342 -5.49 -14.98 6.42
C PRO A 342 -5.20 -13.73 5.56
N GLN A 343 -4.67 -12.69 6.20
CA GLN A 343 -4.14 -11.51 5.52
C GLN A 343 -2.63 -11.65 5.38
N PHE A 344 -2.08 -11.37 4.21
CA PHE A 344 -0.65 -11.40 3.94
C PHE A 344 -0.20 -10.01 3.48
N VAL A 345 0.94 -9.56 3.98
CA VAL A 345 1.52 -8.27 3.60
C VAL A 345 2.84 -8.49 2.89
N ALA A 346 2.96 -7.96 1.67
CA ALA A 346 4.21 -7.92 0.92
C ALA A 346 5.10 -6.78 1.43
N PRO A 347 6.44 -6.97 1.49
CA PRO A 347 7.35 -5.87 1.77
C PRO A 347 7.30 -4.83 0.65
N PRO A 348 7.48 -3.53 0.96
CA PRO A 348 7.61 -2.52 -0.06
C PRO A 348 8.88 -2.77 -0.90
N LEU A 349 8.82 -2.48 -2.19
CA LEU A 349 10.00 -2.62 -3.03
C LEU A 349 10.92 -1.39 -2.96
N ALA A 350 10.32 -0.21 -2.80
CA ALA A 350 11.05 1.04 -2.66
C ALA A 350 11.78 1.14 -1.33
N ILE A 351 12.87 1.91 -1.36
CA ILE A 351 13.63 2.30 -0.16
C ILE A 351 12.99 3.47 0.62
N LYS A 352 11.94 4.08 0.06
CA LYS A 352 11.24 5.26 0.59
C LYS A 352 10.95 5.11 2.09
N LEU A 353 11.39 6.11 2.86
CA LEU A 353 11.31 6.18 4.33
C LEU A 353 12.08 5.09 5.12
N GLN A 354 12.79 4.19 4.45
CA GLN A 354 13.62 3.15 5.09
C GLN A 354 15.12 3.45 5.07
N TRP A 355 15.52 4.62 4.57
CA TRP A 355 16.91 5.07 4.51
C TRP A 355 17.71 4.94 5.81
N PRO A 356 17.19 5.35 6.98
CA PRO A 356 18.00 5.38 8.22
C PRO A 356 18.41 4.00 8.74
N VAL A 357 17.78 2.94 8.22
CA VAL A 357 18.00 1.56 8.65
C VAL A 357 18.68 0.71 7.57
N SER A 358 19.07 1.31 6.44
CA SER A 358 19.87 0.66 5.40
C SER A 358 21.21 0.14 5.97
N PRO A 359 21.67 -1.08 5.61
CA PRO A 359 21.11 -1.98 4.60
C PRO A 359 20.01 -2.92 5.11
N ASN A 360 19.65 -2.87 6.40
CA ASN A 360 18.68 -3.77 7.05
C ASN A 360 17.22 -3.38 6.76
N THR A 361 16.91 -2.96 5.54
CA THR A 361 15.58 -2.54 5.12
C THR A 361 14.71 -3.77 4.83
N ALA A 362 13.43 -3.74 5.22
CA ALA A 362 12.48 -4.76 4.80
C ALA A 362 11.95 -4.42 3.41
N ARG A 363 12.76 -4.75 2.39
CA ARG A 363 12.41 -4.58 0.99
C ARG A 363 12.35 -5.92 0.29
N GLY A 364 11.59 -6.01 -0.79
CA GLY A 364 11.61 -7.18 -1.66
C GLY A 364 10.28 -7.41 -2.36
N MET A 365 9.97 -8.68 -2.56
CA MET A 365 8.70 -9.12 -3.12
C MET A 365 8.25 -10.40 -2.42
N MET A 366 7.01 -10.81 -2.69
CA MET A 366 6.43 -12.01 -2.09
C MET A 366 6.03 -13.01 -3.15
N PHE A 367 6.51 -14.26 -3.04
CA PHE A 367 5.98 -15.39 -3.79
C PHE A 367 4.93 -16.12 -2.96
N VAL A 368 3.77 -16.36 -3.55
CA VAL A 368 2.66 -17.04 -2.88
C VAL A 368 2.37 -18.33 -3.61
N SER A 369 2.21 -19.43 -2.87
CA SER A 369 1.76 -20.72 -3.39
C SER A 369 0.43 -21.13 -2.76
N LEU A 370 -0.44 -21.67 -3.59
CA LEU A 370 -1.75 -22.16 -3.21
C LEU A 370 -1.91 -23.62 -3.65
N ASP A 371 -2.18 -24.48 -2.69
CA ASP A 371 -2.44 -25.91 -2.89
C ASP A 371 -3.63 -26.34 -2.04
N ASN A 372 -4.69 -26.88 -2.67
CA ASN A 372 -5.91 -27.32 -1.98
C ASN A 372 -6.47 -26.31 -0.95
N ALA A 373 -6.58 -25.03 -1.36
CA ALA A 373 -6.98 -23.90 -0.51
C ALA A 373 -6.01 -23.57 0.66
N HIS A 374 -4.91 -24.30 0.81
CA HIS A 374 -3.82 -23.90 1.70
C HIS A 374 -2.95 -22.85 1.02
N VAL A 375 -2.75 -21.73 1.70
CA VAL A 375 -1.94 -20.61 1.23
C VAL A 375 -0.63 -20.58 2.00
N THR A 376 0.48 -20.59 1.28
CA THR A 376 1.82 -20.33 1.80
C THR A 376 2.42 -19.15 1.08
N ALA A 377 3.18 -18.32 1.80
CA ALA A 377 3.86 -17.18 1.23
C ALA A 377 5.30 -17.13 1.71
N GLN A 378 6.18 -16.74 0.79
CA GLN A 378 7.61 -16.61 0.97
C GLN A 378 7.99 -15.20 0.55
N VAL A 379 8.70 -14.50 1.44
CA VAL A 379 9.29 -13.20 1.11
C VAL A 379 10.69 -13.45 0.60
N ASP A 380 10.97 -12.93 -0.59
CA ASP A 380 12.31 -12.84 -1.14
C ASP A 380 12.81 -11.41 -0.90
N PRO A 381 13.76 -11.21 0.03
CA PRO A 381 14.22 -9.88 0.38
C PRO A 381 15.12 -9.31 -0.72
N TYR A 382 14.95 -8.02 -0.98
CA TYR A 382 15.86 -7.23 -1.80
C TYR A 382 16.79 -6.44 -0.88
N TRP A 383 18.09 -6.69 -1.02
CA TRP A 383 19.13 -5.99 -0.26
C TRP A 383 19.69 -4.86 -1.11
N SER A 384 19.56 -3.63 -0.59
CA SER A 384 20.12 -2.44 -1.22
C SER A 384 21.64 -2.54 -1.33
N SER A 385 22.18 -2.17 -2.49
CA SER A 385 23.62 -1.96 -2.68
C SER A 385 24.08 -0.57 -2.23
N LEU A 386 23.15 0.34 -1.93
CA LEU A 386 23.48 1.68 -1.47
C LEU A 386 24.15 1.61 -0.09
N ALA A 387 25.35 2.17 0.00
CA ALA A 387 26.06 2.29 1.26
C ALA A 387 25.28 3.17 2.27
N PRO A 388 25.48 2.98 3.59
CA PRO A 388 24.90 3.84 4.63
C PRO A 388 25.45 5.28 4.65
N ASP A 389 26.38 5.61 3.76
CA ASP A 389 27.08 6.90 3.65
C ASP A 389 26.11 8.09 3.49
N CYS A 390 24.86 7.81 3.11
CA CYS A 390 23.79 8.79 2.95
C CYS A 390 23.40 9.56 4.23
N CYS A 391 23.61 9.00 5.42
CA CYS A 391 23.10 9.59 6.66
C CYS A 391 24.19 10.25 7.53
N GLY A 392 25.38 10.47 6.99
CA GLY A 392 26.47 11.10 7.74
C GLY A 392 26.81 10.34 9.02
N ALA A 393 26.67 9.02 9.01
CA ALA A 393 27.21 8.17 10.06
C ALA A 393 28.73 8.43 10.08
N SER A 394 29.14 9.37 10.92
CA SER A 394 30.53 9.55 11.30
C SER A 394 31.04 8.15 11.61
N SER A 395 32.07 7.73 10.90
CA SER A 395 32.75 6.45 11.06
C SER A 395 33.31 6.35 12.49
N GLY A 396 32.44 6.16 13.46
CA GLY A 396 32.72 5.77 14.82
C GLY A 396 32.98 4.28 14.75
N VAL A 397 34.26 3.97 14.61
CA VAL A 397 34.91 2.68 14.80
C VAL A 397 34.05 1.70 15.63
N PHE A 398 33.66 0.58 15.00
CA PHE A 398 33.25 -0.64 15.70
C PHE A 398 34.49 -1.42 16.14
#